data_AF-A0A0F9FE60-F1
#
_entry.id   AF-A0A0F9FE60-F1
#
_cell.length_a   1.000
_cell.length_b   1.000
_cell.length_c   1.000
_cell.angle_alpha   90.00
_cell.angle_beta   90.00
_cell.angle_gamma   90.00
#
_symmetry.space_group_name_H-M   'P 1'
#
loop_
_entity.id
_entity.type
_entity.pdbx_description
1 polymer ?
#
loop_
_entity_poly.entity_id
_entity_poly.type
_entity_poly.pdbx_seq_one_letter_code
_entity_poly.pdbx_strand_id
1 'polypeptide(L)'
;MSIRREEEQKYSAFYNGLKNFLNNNSGYNIGGVARWGSRTTGEHRDKSDLDVIFWIIGNPSKQIVYPDLIDKLKRILKVNTDTGSSKIVIKIWKEGISCDLRLLSESDYRTQINTRR
;
A
#
# COMPACT_ATOMS: atom_id res chain seq x y z
N MET A 1 -26.82 2.65 -4.50
CA MET A 1 -26.06 2.18 -3.30
C MET A 1 -25.23 0.91 -3.56
N SER A 2 -25.45 0.11 -4.61
CA SER A 2 -24.70 -1.12 -4.90
C SER A 2 -23.26 -0.89 -5.39
N ILE A 3 -23.06 0.06 -6.31
CA ILE A 3 -21.76 0.35 -6.95
C ILE A 3 -20.67 0.67 -5.91
N ARG A 4 -20.99 1.51 -4.92
CA ARG A 4 -20.04 1.91 -3.88
C ARG A 4 -19.58 0.73 -3.00
N ARG A 5 -20.49 -0.21 -2.71
CA ARG A 5 -20.15 -1.43 -1.96
C ARG A 5 -19.27 -2.38 -2.79
N GLU A 6 -19.56 -2.53 -4.07
CA GLU A 6 -18.75 -3.37 -4.98
C GLU A 6 -17.33 -2.80 -5.16
N GLU A 7 -17.19 -1.48 -5.28
CA GLU A 7 -15.88 -0.82 -5.31
C GLU A 7 -15.12 -1.02 -4.00
N GLU A 8 -15.75 -0.78 -2.84
CA GLU A 8 -15.13 -1.03 -1.54
C GLU A 8 -14.66 -2.48 -1.38
N GLN A 9 -15.44 -3.46 -1.86
CA GLN A 9 -15.04 -4.87 -1.88
C GLN A 9 -13.81 -5.10 -2.75
N LYS A 10 -13.73 -4.50 -3.95
CA LYS A 10 -12.56 -4.57 -4.83
C LYS A 10 -11.32 -4.00 -4.15
N TYR A 11 -11.41 -2.80 -3.57
CA TYR A 11 -10.31 -2.18 -2.83
C TYR A 11 -9.90 -3.01 -1.61
N SER A 12 -10.87 -3.61 -0.90
CA SER A 12 -10.59 -4.44 0.26
C SER A 12 -9.88 -5.75 -0.10
N ALA A 13 -10.33 -6.41 -1.18
CA ALA A 13 -9.69 -7.60 -1.73
C ALA A 13 -8.26 -7.30 -2.19
N PHE A 14 -8.06 -6.18 -2.90
CA PHE A 14 -6.73 -5.74 -3.33
C PHE A 14 -5.81 -5.47 -2.13
N TYR A 15 -6.29 -4.75 -1.11
CA TYR A 15 -5.54 -4.52 0.13
C TYR A 15 -5.12 -5.83 0.80
N ASN A 16 -6.03 -6.80 0.92
CA ASN A 16 -5.73 -8.09 1.54
C ASN A 16 -4.67 -8.86 0.74
N GLY A 17 -4.76 -8.85 -0.59
CA GLY A 17 -3.74 -9.42 -1.48
C GLY A 17 -2.37 -8.74 -1.31
N LEU A 18 -2.35 -7.41 -1.26
CA LEU A 18 -1.13 -6.63 -1.05
C LEU A 18 -0.51 -6.88 0.33
N LYS A 19 -1.33 -6.92 1.39
CA LYS A 19 -0.88 -7.24 2.74
C LYS A 19 -0.29 -8.64 2.82
N ASN A 20 -0.95 -9.62 2.21
CA ASN A 20 -0.44 -10.99 2.14
C ASN A 20 0.89 -11.07 1.39
N PHE A 21 0.99 -10.41 0.25
CA PHE A 21 2.23 -10.30 -0.50
C PHE A 21 3.36 -9.68 0.35
N LEU A 22 3.09 -8.57 1.03
CA LEU A 22 4.09 -7.91 1.87
C LEU A 22 4.58 -8.86 2.97
N ASN A 23 3.67 -9.50 3.70
CA ASN A 23 4.03 -10.34 4.83
C ASN A 23 4.72 -11.66 4.43
N ASN A 24 4.35 -12.24 3.28
CA ASN A 24 4.71 -13.63 2.96
C ASN A 24 5.58 -13.78 1.69
N ASN A 25 5.59 -12.80 0.80
CA ASN A 25 6.25 -12.92 -0.50
C ASN A 25 7.26 -11.80 -0.80
N SER A 26 7.28 -10.73 -0.02
CA SER A 26 8.22 -9.63 -0.22
C SER A 26 9.67 -10.03 0.04
N GLY A 27 9.90 -11.04 0.87
CA GLY A 27 11.24 -11.43 1.36
C GLY A 27 11.78 -10.50 2.45
N TYR A 28 10.98 -9.54 2.91
CA TYR A 28 11.32 -8.64 4.02
C TYR A 28 10.58 -9.04 5.29
N ASN A 29 11.21 -8.82 6.43
CA ASN A 29 10.55 -8.98 7.73
C ASN A 29 9.66 -7.76 8.01
N ILE A 30 8.40 -7.85 7.63
CA ILE A 30 7.44 -6.75 7.76
C ILE A 30 7.03 -6.58 9.22
N GLY A 31 7.22 -5.37 9.74
CA GLY A 31 6.80 -5.03 11.10
C GLY A 31 5.36 -4.53 11.19
N GLY A 32 4.77 -4.08 10.07
CA GLY A 32 3.37 -3.66 10.03
C GLY A 32 2.92 -3.16 8.66
N VAL A 33 1.62 -3.35 8.36
CA VAL A 33 0.93 -2.87 7.15
C VAL A 33 -0.43 -2.30 7.53
N ALA A 34 -0.74 -1.08 7.10
CA ALA A 34 -2.02 -0.42 7.39
C ALA A 34 -2.55 0.36 6.17
N ARG A 35 -3.88 0.48 6.09
CA ARG A 35 -4.52 1.43 5.16
C ARG A 35 -4.31 2.85 5.69
N TRP A 36 -4.02 3.78 4.79
CA TRP A 36 -3.90 5.22 5.06
C TRP A 36 -4.88 6.03 4.20
N GLY A 37 -4.87 7.35 4.33
CA GLY A 37 -5.61 8.27 3.45
C GLY A 37 -7.12 8.41 3.69
N SER A 38 -7.77 9.16 2.81
CA SER A 38 -9.20 9.53 2.89
C SER A 38 -10.16 8.34 2.84
N ARG A 39 -9.74 7.20 2.29
CA ARG A 39 -10.51 5.96 2.32
C ARG A 39 -10.69 5.38 3.72
N THR A 40 -9.86 5.78 4.68
CA THR A 40 -10.03 5.40 6.09
C THR A 40 -10.89 6.36 6.91
N THR A 41 -11.12 7.58 6.44
CA THR A 41 -11.96 8.60 7.12
C THR A 41 -13.36 8.71 6.51
N GLY A 42 -13.65 8.00 5.42
CA GLY A 42 -14.95 8.05 4.73
C GLY A 42 -15.15 9.27 3.81
N GLU A 43 -14.19 10.20 3.78
CA GLU A 43 -14.24 11.45 2.98
C GLU A 43 -13.70 11.30 1.55
N HIS A 44 -13.53 10.07 1.09
CA HIS A 44 -12.96 9.80 -0.22
C HIS A 44 -13.98 10.05 -1.35
N ARG A 45 -13.49 10.57 -2.48
CA ARG A 45 -14.25 10.61 -3.73
C ARG A 45 -14.27 9.20 -4.32
N ASP A 46 -15.26 8.87 -5.14
CA ASP A 46 -15.46 7.50 -5.67
C ASP A 46 -14.20 6.93 -6.37
N LYS A 47 -13.35 7.81 -6.95
CA LYS A 47 -12.08 7.46 -7.60
C LYS A 47 -10.80 7.70 -6.77
N SER A 48 -10.88 7.91 -5.46
CA SER A 48 -9.67 8.14 -4.66
C SER A 48 -8.77 6.89 -4.63
N ASP A 49 -7.47 7.09 -4.67
CA ASP A 49 -6.50 6.00 -4.59
C ASP A 49 -6.50 5.36 -3.19
N LEU A 50 -6.10 4.10 -3.10
CA LEU A 50 -5.85 3.42 -1.84
C LEU A 50 -4.45 3.75 -1.34
N ASP A 51 -4.34 4.46 -0.22
CA ASP A 51 -3.04 4.63 0.42
C ASP A 51 -2.75 3.45 1.35
N VAL A 52 -1.55 2.88 1.26
CA VAL A 52 -1.06 1.83 2.14
C VAL A 52 0.31 2.23 2.67
N ILE A 53 0.43 2.22 4.00
CA ILE A 53 1.69 2.44 4.70
C ILE A 53 2.19 1.11 5.26
N PHE A 54 3.50 0.92 5.26
CA PHE A 54 4.14 -0.22 5.86
C PHE A 54 5.52 0.13 6.41
N TRP A 55 6.04 -0.71 7.30
CA TRP A 55 7.42 -0.62 7.77
C TRP A 55 8.06 -2.00 7.82
N ILE A 56 9.39 -2.02 7.67
CA ILE A 56 10.21 -3.23 7.66
C ILE A 56 11.11 -3.19 8.89
N ILE A 57 11.21 -4.31 9.60
CA ILE A 57 12.11 -4.45 10.74
C ILE A 57 13.56 -4.20 10.30
N GLY A 58 14.28 -3.36 11.05
CA GLY A 58 15.62 -2.89 10.69
C GLY A 58 15.64 -1.59 9.87
N ASN A 59 14.48 -1.03 9.49
CA ASN A 59 14.33 0.26 8.80
C ASN A 59 15.25 0.44 7.57
N PRO A 60 15.23 -0.49 6.60
CA PRO A 60 16.01 -0.35 5.37
C PRO A 60 15.58 0.89 4.57
N SER A 61 16.50 1.41 3.74
CA SER A 61 16.22 2.58 2.92
C SER A 61 15.29 2.26 1.74
N LYS A 62 14.48 3.25 1.34
CA LYS A 62 13.59 3.15 0.17
C LYS A 62 14.33 2.83 -1.12
N GLN A 63 15.56 3.33 -1.26
CA GLN A 63 16.41 3.14 -2.43
C GLN A 63 16.76 1.67 -2.67
N ILE A 64 16.87 0.88 -1.59
CA ILE A 64 17.13 -0.56 -1.65
C ILE A 64 15.82 -1.32 -1.85
N VAL A 65 14.79 -0.96 -1.08
CA VAL A 65 13.54 -1.73 -1.01
C VAL A 65 12.68 -1.56 -2.25
N TYR A 66 12.55 -0.34 -2.78
CA TYR A 66 11.55 -0.05 -3.81
C TYR A 66 11.81 -0.75 -5.15
N PRO A 67 13.04 -0.76 -5.70
CA PRO A 67 13.31 -1.49 -6.94
C PRO A 67 12.98 -2.98 -6.84
N ASP A 68 13.39 -3.62 -5.73
CA ASP A 68 13.14 -5.05 -5.49
C ASP A 68 11.64 -5.36 -5.31
N LEU A 69 10.92 -4.55 -4.52
CA LEU A 69 9.47 -4.70 -4.36
C LEU A 69 8.73 -4.50 -5.68
N ILE A 70 9.13 -3.54 -6.51
CA ILE A 70 8.49 -3.25 -7.81
C ILE A 70 8.51 -4.50 -8.70
N ASP A 71 9.66 -5.16 -8.81
CA ASP A 71 9.79 -6.35 -9.65
C ASP A 71 8.96 -7.52 -9.10
N LYS A 72 8.96 -7.72 -7.78
CA LYS A 72 8.16 -8.77 -7.12
C LYS A 72 6.66 -8.51 -7.23
N LEU A 73 6.21 -7.27 -7.07
CA LEU A 73 4.81 -6.86 -7.23
C LEU A 73 4.31 -7.18 -8.64
N LYS A 74 5.07 -6.77 -9.67
CA LYS A 74 4.75 -7.07 -11.08
C LYS A 74 4.63 -8.57 -11.32
N ARG A 75 5.57 -9.37 -10.81
CA ARG A 75 5.60 -10.83 -11.04
C ARG A 75 4.51 -11.59 -10.28
N ILE A 76 4.27 -11.26 -9.01
CA ILE A 76 3.41 -12.05 -8.12
C ILE A 76 1.97 -11.56 -8.16
N LEU A 77 1.73 -10.26 -8.02
CA LEU A 77 0.38 -9.69 -8.02
C LEU A 77 -0.15 -9.39 -9.44
N LYS A 78 0.73 -9.48 -10.45
CA LYS A 78 0.41 -9.16 -11.86
C LYS A 78 -0.22 -7.77 -11.98
N VAL A 79 0.43 -6.79 -11.34
CA VAL A 79 0.01 -5.38 -11.29
C VAL A 79 0.99 -4.53 -12.10
N ASN A 80 0.54 -3.34 -12.52
CA ASN A 80 1.44 -2.33 -13.02
C ASN A 80 1.98 -1.50 -11.85
N THR A 81 3.24 -1.08 -11.94
CA THR A 81 3.87 -0.25 -10.91
C THR A 81 4.78 0.81 -11.50
N ASP A 82 4.92 1.92 -10.78
CA ASP A 82 5.87 3.01 -11.04
C ASP A 82 6.39 3.59 -9.72
N THR A 83 7.60 4.12 -9.73
CA THR A 83 8.03 5.00 -8.63
C THR A 83 7.40 6.36 -8.86
N GLY A 84 6.55 6.82 -7.95
CA GLY A 84 5.93 8.14 -8.09
C GLY A 84 6.96 9.25 -8.29
N SER A 85 6.56 10.41 -8.82
CA SER A 85 7.47 11.49 -9.25
C SER A 85 8.47 11.95 -8.17
N SER A 86 8.11 11.82 -6.89
CA SER A 86 8.97 12.15 -5.74
C SER A 86 9.84 10.98 -5.24
N LYS A 87 9.66 9.78 -5.79
CA LYS A 87 10.25 8.50 -5.32
C LYS A 87 9.95 8.15 -3.86
N ILE A 88 8.94 8.79 -3.28
CA ILE A 88 8.51 8.57 -1.89
C ILE A 88 7.53 7.40 -1.80
N VAL A 89 6.80 7.12 -2.89
CA VAL A 89 5.78 6.06 -2.97
C VAL A 89 6.01 5.18 -4.20
N ILE A 90 5.57 3.92 -4.10
CA ILE A 90 5.35 3.04 -5.23
C ILE A 90 3.87 3.18 -5.61
N LYS A 91 3.62 3.65 -6.83
CA LYS A 91 2.27 3.67 -7.42
C LYS A 91 1.98 2.30 -7.99
N ILE A 92 0.81 1.75 -7.69
CA ILE A 92 0.37 0.43 -8.14
C ILE A 92 -1.01 0.57 -8.75
N TRP A 93 -1.25 -0.01 -9.93
CA TRP A 93 -2.59 -0.02 -10.51
C TRP A 93 -2.92 -1.31 -11.26
N LYS A 94 -4.19 -1.72 -11.17
CA LYS A 94 -4.75 -2.90 -11.85
C LYS A 94 -6.27 -2.80 -11.89
N GLU A 95 -6.87 -3.07 -13.06
CA GLU A 95 -8.33 -3.28 -13.21
C GLU A 95 -9.21 -2.20 -12.54
N GLY A 96 -8.84 -0.92 -12.70
CA GLY A 96 -9.59 0.22 -12.14
C GLY A 96 -9.31 0.50 -10.66
N ILE A 97 -8.34 -0.18 -10.06
CA ILE A 97 -7.82 0.08 -8.71
C ILE A 97 -6.46 0.77 -8.83
N SER A 98 -6.29 1.85 -8.08
CA SER A 98 -5.02 2.55 -7.89
C SER A 98 -4.65 2.56 -6.41
N CYS A 99 -3.37 2.35 -6.12
CA CYS A 99 -2.84 2.27 -4.77
C CYS A 99 -1.46 2.93 -4.67
N ASP A 100 -1.30 3.78 -3.66
CA ASP A 100 -0.01 4.34 -3.28
C ASP A 100 0.56 3.56 -2.09
N LEU A 101 1.70 2.90 -2.29
CA LEU A 101 2.39 2.14 -1.28
C LEU A 101 3.60 2.92 -0.75
N ARG A 102 3.66 3.16 0.56
CA ARG A 102 4.70 3.96 1.21
C ARG A 102 5.41 3.21 2.33
N LEU A 103 6.74 3.12 2.23
CA LEU A 103 7.59 2.68 3.33
C LEU A 103 7.82 3.82 4.31
N LEU A 104 7.59 3.56 5.59
CA LEU A 104 7.86 4.45 6.69
C LEU A 104 8.90 3.84 7.64
N SER A 105 9.51 4.69 8.47
CA SER A 105 10.20 4.20 9.66
C SER A 105 9.18 3.63 10.66
N GLU A 106 9.63 2.78 11.58
CA GLU A 106 8.76 2.27 12.65
C GLU A 106 8.09 3.41 13.45
N SER A 107 8.85 4.45 13.81
CA SER A 107 8.34 5.59 14.58
C SER A 107 7.27 6.37 13.82
N ASP A 108 7.50 6.65 12.53
CA ASP A 108 6.53 7.37 11.70
C ASP A 108 5.28 6.53 11.48
N TYR A 109 5.44 5.23 11.23
CA TYR A 109 4.33 4.30 11.08
C TYR A 109 3.47 4.27 12.35
N ARG A 110 4.10 4.09 13.52
CA ARG A 110 3.40 4.07 14.82
C ARG A 110 2.69 5.38 15.12
N THR A 111 3.33 6.50 14.83
CA THR A 111 2.72 7.83 14.98
C THR A 111 1.47 7.93 14.12
N GLN A 112 1.57 7.60 12.83
CA GLN A 112 0.44 7.68 11.91
C GLN A 112 -0.74 6.81 12.35
N ILE A 113 -0.52 5.55 12.70
CA ILE A 113 -1.62 4.67 13.13
C ILE A 113 -2.24 5.11 14.46
N ASN A 114 -1.48 5.74 15.36
CA ASN A 114 -1.97 6.17 16.68
C ASN A 114 -2.76 7.48 16.62
N THR A 115 -2.43 8.40 15.71
CA THR A 115 -3.21 9.64 15.49
C THR A 115 -4.63 9.38 14.98
N ARG A 116 -4.97 8.13 14.64
CA ARG A 116 -6.29 7.71 14.16
C ARG A 116 -7.20 7.07 15.20
N ARG A 117 -6.75 6.99 16.46
CA ARG A 117 -7.56 6.52 17.58
C ARG A 117 -8.24 7.68 18.28
#